data_AF-A0A1Y1Y1Q5-F1
#
_entry.id   AF-A0A1Y1Y1Q5-F1
#
_cell.length_a   1.000
_cell.length_b   1.000
_cell.length_c   1.000
_cell.angle_alpha   90.00
_cell.angle_beta   90.00
_cell.angle_gamma   90.00
#
_symmetry.space_group_name_H-M   'P 1'
#
loop_
_entity.id
_entity.type
_entity.pdbx_description
1 polymer ?
#
loop_
_entity_poly.entity_id
_entity_poly.type
_entity_poly.pdbx_seq_one_letter_code
_entity_poly.pdbx_strand_id
1 'polypeptide(L)'
;MRFSSIISGLVALTVVAAKKDSIPSLESHSKCVNDCVQTTGAKLLIGFTTDPKDSGYYPSLSLMCDYNTPNTTTFHTELTHCFYTSKCDTKDGTDFNKKIIIDACNGYENVIH
;
A
#
# COMPACT_ATOMS: atom_id res chain seq x y z
N MET A 1 -12.31 40.21 -45.50
CA MET A 1 -12.75 40.06 -44.09
C MET A 1 -11.72 39.18 -43.39
N ARG A 2 -11.00 39.73 -42.41
CA ARG A 2 -10.01 38.99 -41.61
C ARG A 2 -10.76 38.35 -40.45
N PHE A 3 -10.81 37.02 -40.39
CA PHE A 3 -11.31 36.32 -39.21
C PHE A 3 -10.12 35.83 -38.39
N SER A 4 -9.65 36.72 -37.52
CA SER A 4 -8.88 36.32 -36.35
C SER A 4 -9.88 35.86 -35.30
N SER A 5 -9.83 34.60 -34.90
CA SER A 5 -10.48 34.12 -33.69
C SER A 5 -9.58 33.08 -33.06
N ILE A 6 -8.80 33.56 -32.10
CA ILE A 6 -8.09 32.77 -31.11
C ILE A 6 -9.16 32.38 -30.09
N ILE A 7 -9.47 31.09 -29.95
CA ILE A 7 -10.21 30.61 -28.78
C ILE A 7 -9.33 29.61 -28.05
N SER A 8 -8.80 30.16 -26.96
CA SER A 8 -8.13 29.56 -25.83
C SER A 8 -8.78 28.28 -25.32
N GLY A 9 -7.92 27.40 -24.80
CA GLY A 9 -8.22 26.75 -23.53
C GLY A 9 -8.65 25.30 -23.61
N LEU A 10 -7.82 24.42 -24.17
CA LEU A 10 -7.80 23.05 -23.68
C LEU A 10 -7.01 23.05 -22.37
N VAL A 11 -7.68 23.33 -21.25
CA VAL A 11 -7.16 22.86 -19.96
C VAL A 11 -7.31 21.36 -20.03
N ALA A 12 -6.23 20.69 -20.41
CA ALA A 12 -6.09 19.26 -20.19
C ALA A 12 -6.23 19.06 -18.69
N LEU A 13 -7.44 18.72 -18.24
CA LEU A 13 -7.60 17.89 -17.07
C LEU A 13 -6.85 16.62 -17.41
N THR A 14 -5.55 16.60 -17.12
CA THR A 14 -4.80 15.37 -16.94
C THR A 14 -5.51 14.69 -15.79
N VAL A 15 -6.52 13.90 -16.14
CA VAL A 15 -7.03 12.84 -15.31
C VAL A 15 -5.78 12.05 -14.99
N VAL A 16 -5.29 12.22 -13.76
CA VAL A 16 -4.28 11.33 -13.21
C VAL A 16 -5.00 10.00 -13.22
N ALA A 17 -4.82 9.26 -14.31
CA ALA A 17 -5.09 7.84 -14.34
C ALA A 17 -4.06 7.26 -13.39
N ALA A 18 -4.36 7.39 -12.08
CA ALA A 18 -3.66 6.70 -11.02
C ALA A 18 -3.61 5.26 -11.49
N LYS A 19 -2.39 4.80 -11.80
CA LYS A 19 -2.10 3.49 -12.36
C LYS A 19 -2.64 2.43 -11.39
N LYS A 20 -3.91 2.06 -11.54
CA LYS A 20 -4.50 0.91 -10.86
C LYS A 20 -3.74 -0.38 -11.22
N ASP A 21 -3.07 -0.38 -12.38
CA ASP A 21 -2.21 -1.47 -12.86
C ASP A 21 -0.78 -1.48 -12.28
N SER A 22 -0.46 -0.63 -11.30
CA SER A 22 0.90 -0.58 -10.73
C SER A 22 0.95 -0.62 -9.22
N ILE A 23 -0.15 -0.98 -8.56
CA ILE A 23 -0.13 -1.17 -7.11
C ILE A 23 0.26 -2.63 -6.83
N PRO A 24 1.47 -2.88 -6.31
CA PRO A 24 1.99 -4.22 -6.17
C PRO A 24 1.17 -5.01 -5.14
N SER A 25 0.91 -6.30 -5.43
CA SER A 25 0.45 -7.21 -4.38
C SER A 25 1.43 -7.17 -3.22
N LEU A 26 0.92 -7.09 -2.00
CA LEU A 26 1.75 -7.02 -0.80
C LEU A 26 2.28 -8.40 -0.38
N GLU A 27 1.91 -9.47 -1.07
CA GLU A 27 2.35 -10.81 -0.69
C GLU A 27 3.87 -10.99 -0.78
N SER A 28 4.43 -11.63 0.23
CA SER A 28 5.79 -12.15 0.25
C SER A 28 5.82 -13.55 -0.39
N HIS A 29 7.00 -13.99 -0.83
CA HIS A 29 7.22 -15.38 -1.23
C HIS A 29 7.24 -16.34 -0.03
N SER A 30 7.32 -15.80 1.18
CA SER A 30 7.41 -16.55 2.43
C SER A 30 6.03 -16.73 3.05
N LYS A 31 5.62 -17.99 3.24
CA LYS A 31 4.38 -18.32 3.95
C LYS A 31 4.38 -17.74 5.36
N CYS A 32 5.51 -17.80 6.06
CA CYS A 32 5.63 -17.27 7.42
C CYS A 32 5.33 -15.77 7.47
N VAL A 33 5.91 -15.02 6.53
CA VAL A 33 5.66 -13.58 6.42
C VAL A 33 4.19 -13.32 6.10
N ASN A 34 3.62 -13.99 5.10
CA ASN A 34 2.21 -13.80 4.73
C ASN A 34 1.25 -14.12 5.88
N ASP A 35 1.48 -15.21 6.60
CA ASP A 35 0.67 -15.58 7.76
C ASP A 35 0.75 -14.50 8.86
N CYS A 36 1.94 -13.97 9.13
CA CYS A 36 2.14 -12.91 10.11
C CYS A 36 1.48 -11.59 9.71
N VAL A 37 1.56 -11.22 8.42
CA VAL A 37 0.95 -10.02 7.86
C VAL A 37 -0.57 -10.12 7.93
N GLN A 38 -1.14 -11.24 7.48
CA GLN A 38 -2.59 -11.45 7.54
C GLN A 38 -3.09 -11.50 8.99
N THR A 39 -2.42 -12.27 9.86
CA THR A 39 -2.83 -12.38 11.27
C THR A 39 -2.78 -11.02 11.97
N THR A 40 -1.73 -10.22 11.74
CA THR A 40 -1.59 -8.91 12.37
C THR A 40 -2.59 -7.91 11.81
N GLY A 41 -2.74 -7.88 10.48
CA GLY A 41 -3.68 -7.00 9.80
C GLY A 41 -5.12 -7.26 10.20
N ALA A 42 -5.54 -8.54 10.22
CA ALA A 42 -6.89 -8.93 10.59
C ALA A 42 -7.25 -8.63 12.06
N LYS A 43 -6.27 -8.50 12.96
CA LYS A 43 -6.50 -8.05 14.35
C LYS A 43 -6.88 -6.57 14.42
N LEU A 44 -6.35 -5.74 13.51
CA LEU A 44 -6.45 -4.29 13.58
C LEU A 44 -7.48 -3.72 12.60
N LEU A 45 -7.76 -4.43 11.50
CA LEU A 45 -8.67 -4.00 10.46
C LEU A 45 -9.54 -5.17 10.00
N ILE A 46 -10.85 -5.03 10.17
CA ILE A 46 -11.83 -5.97 9.61
C ILE A 46 -11.78 -5.85 8.08
N GLY A 47 -11.64 -6.99 7.39
CA GLY A 47 -11.52 -7.01 5.93
C GLY A 47 -10.10 -6.71 5.43
N PHE A 48 -9.09 -6.82 6.30
CA PHE A 48 -7.70 -6.70 5.89
C PHE A 48 -7.35 -7.68 4.77
N THR A 49 -6.65 -7.17 3.76
CA THR A 49 -6.28 -7.92 2.56
C THR A 49 -5.01 -7.36 1.94
N THR A 50 -4.23 -8.25 1.35
CA THR A 50 -3.03 -7.96 0.58
C THR A 50 -3.27 -8.02 -0.93
N ASP A 51 -4.50 -8.37 -1.36
CA ASP A 51 -4.90 -8.45 -2.76
C ASP A 51 -5.32 -7.07 -3.29
N PRO A 52 -4.60 -6.50 -4.29
CA PRO A 52 -4.91 -5.18 -4.85
C PRO A 52 -6.27 -5.10 -5.57
N LYS A 53 -6.93 -6.24 -5.82
CA LYS A 53 -8.26 -6.28 -6.44
C LYS A 53 -9.39 -6.17 -5.42
N ASP A 54 -9.11 -6.38 -4.14
CA ASP A 54 -10.11 -6.33 -3.08
C ASP A 54 -10.37 -4.88 -2.63
N SER A 55 -11.63 -4.55 -2.34
CA SER A 55 -12.03 -3.26 -1.80
C SER A 55 -11.35 -2.88 -0.47
N GLY A 56 -10.93 -3.87 0.32
CA GLY A 56 -10.20 -3.67 1.59
C GLY A 56 -8.72 -3.33 1.41
N TYR A 57 -8.20 -3.34 0.18
CA TYR A 57 -6.78 -3.17 -0.07
C TYR A 57 -6.25 -1.80 0.34
N TYR A 58 -6.88 -0.70 -0.08
CA TYR A 58 -6.44 0.65 0.30
C TYR A 58 -6.51 0.93 1.81
N PRO A 59 -7.59 0.52 2.52
CA PRO A 59 -7.59 0.54 3.98
C PRO A 59 -6.44 -0.26 4.60
N SER A 60 -6.12 -1.42 4.04
CA SER A 60 -4.98 -2.24 4.51
C SER A 60 -3.64 -1.56 4.24
N LEU A 61 -3.51 -0.89 3.10
CA LEU A 61 -2.35 -0.07 2.74
C LEU A 61 -2.19 1.10 3.71
N SER A 62 -3.28 1.80 4.05
CA SER A 62 -3.30 2.88 5.04
C SER A 62 -2.84 2.39 6.41
N LEU A 63 -3.31 1.21 6.85
CA LEU A 63 -2.83 0.60 8.10
C LEU A 63 -1.31 0.37 8.08
N MET A 64 -0.70 0.07 6.94
CA MET A 64 0.74 -0.15 6.83
C MET A 64 1.56 1.13 6.63
N CYS A 65 0.99 2.13 5.97
CA CYS A 65 1.73 3.27 5.42
C CYS A 65 1.45 4.60 6.12
N ASP A 66 0.33 4.75 6.83
CA ASP A 66 -0.01 6.01 7.53
C ASP A 66 0.68 6.07 8.89
N TYR A 67 1.98 6.37 8.88
CA TYR A 67 2.84 6.44 10.06
C TYR A 67 2.38 7.44 11.14
N ASN A 68 1.40 8.31 10.83
CA ASN A 68 0.84 9.24 11.79
C ASN A 68 -0.27 8.63 12.66
N THR A 69 -0.64 7.36 12.42
CA THR A 69 -1.67 6.68 13.21
C THR A 69 -1.09 5.70 14.24
N PRO A 70 -1.70 5.59 15.43
CA PRO A 70 -1.33 4.57 16.41
C PRO A 70 -1.44 3.15 15.84
N ASN A 71 -2.44 2.91 14.99
CA ASN A 71 -2.69 1.60 14.39
C ASN A 71 -1.55 1.14 13.48
N THR A 72 -0.91 2.05 12.74
CA THR A 72 0.27 1.71 11.93
C THR A 72 1.46 1.32 12.80
N THR A 73 1.69 2.04 13.89
CA THR A 73 2.75 1.69 14.85
C THR A 73 2.48 0.33 15.51
N THR A 74 1.24 0.08 15.93
CA THR A 74 0.82 -1.23 16.47
C THR A 74 0.97 -2.34 15.44
N PHE A 75 0.59 -2.12 14.18
CA PHE A 75 0.77 -3.08 13.11
C PHE A 75 2.23 -3.47 12.94
N HIS A 76 3.14 -2.50 12.79
CA HIS A 76 4.57 -2.78 12.61
C HIS A 76 5.20 -3.46 13.84
N THR A 77 4.75 -3.10 15.05
CA THR A 77 5.23 -3.72 16.30
C THR A 77 4.80 -5.18 16.40
N GLU A 78 3.50 -5.46 16.23
CA GLU A 78 2.94 -6.81 16.28
C GLU A 78 3.47 -7.68 15.14
N LEU A 79 3.66 -7.10 13.96
CA LEU A 79 4.23 -7.79 12.81
C LEU A 79 5.68 -8.21 13.08
N THR A 80 6.50 -7.30 13.60
CA THR A 80 7.89 -7.60 13.99
C THR A 80 7.95 -8.68 15.06
N HIS A 81 7.06 -8.61 16.05
CA HIS A 81 6.95 -9.64 17.08
C HIS A 81 6.53 -10.99 16.49
N CYS A 82 5.60 -11.01 15.53
CA CYS A 82 5.19 -12.22 14.83
C CYS A 82 6.35 -12.86 14.04
N PHE A 83 7.14 -12.06 13.31
CA PHE A 83 8.31 -12.55 12.58
C PHE A 83 9.32 -13.21 13.52
N TYR A 84 9.58 -12.59 14.68
CA TYR A 84 10.51 -13.12 15.67
C TYR A 84 10.01 -14.42 16.31
N THR A 85 8.75 -14.44 16.78
CA THR A 85 8.15 -15.58 17.49
C THR A 85 7.91 -16.77 16.57
N SER A 86 7.50 -16.53 15.33
CA SER A 86 7.28 -17.56 14.32
C SER A 86 8.58 -18.01 13.64
N LYS A 87 9.72 -17.39 13.99
CA LYS A 87 11.04 -17.65 13.41
C LYS A 87 11.03 -17.54 11.88
N CYS A 88 10.37 -16.51 11.36
CA CYS A 88 10.42 -16.22 9.93
C CYS A 88 11.87 -15.93 9.52
N ASP A 89 12.21 -16.30 8.28
CA ASP A 89 13.52 -15.95 7.73
C ASP A 89 13.70 -14.43 7.74
N THR A 90 14.80 -13.96 8.31
CA THR A 90 15.09 -12.54 8.49
C THR A 90 15.23 -11.82 7.16
N LYS A 91 15.67 -12.52 6.10
CA LYS A 91 15.72 -12.00 4.74
C LYS A 91 14.32 -11.75 4.20
N ASP A 92 13.39 -12.69 4.38
CA ASP A 92 12.02 -12.56 3.90
C ASP A 92 11.28 -11.41 4.58
N GLY A 93 11.46 -11.24 5.90
CA GLY A 93 10.89 -10.12 6.65
C GLY A 93 11.48 -8.77 6.21
N THR A 94 12.78 -8.72 5.93
CA THR A 94 13.45 -7.51 5.42
C THR A 94 12.97 -7.16 4.01
N ASP A 95 12.84 -8.16 3.14
CA ASP A 95 12.40 -7.99 1.76
C ASP A 95 10.92 -7.55 1.71
N PHE A 96 10.09 -8.05 2.62
CA PHE A 96 8.72 -7.58 2.80
C PHE A 96 8.66 -6.12 3.29
N ASN A 97 9.44 -5.74 4.31
CA ASN A 97 9.48 -4.35 4.78
C ASN A 97 9.92 -3.39 3.67
N LYS A 98 10.90 -3.78 2.85
CA LYS A 98 11.29 -2.99 1.67
C LYS A 98 10.15 -2.85 0.66
N LYS A 99 9.45 -3.94 0.36
CA LYS A 99 8.32 -3.93 -0.59
C LYS A 99 7.17 -3.02 -0.13
N ILE A 100 6.83 -3.06 1.17
CA ILE A 100 5.86 -2.12 1.75
C ILE A 100 6.35 -0.68 1.59
N ILE A 101 7.55 -0.36 2.11
CA ILE A 101 8.00 1.03 2.22
C ILE A 101 8.26 1.64 0.84
N ILE A 102 8.95 0.89 -0.04
CA ILE A 102 9.47 1.42 -1.30
C ILE A 102 8.41 1.38 -2.41
N ASP A 103 7.63 0.29 -2.52
CA ASP A 103 6.76 0.14 -3.67
C ASP A 103 5.30 0.50 -3.32
N ALA A 104 4.83 0.04 -2.16
CA ALA A 104 3.42 0.20 -1.79
C ALA A 104 3.10 1.56 -1.16
N CYS A 105 3.90 2.02 -0.19
CA CYS A 105 3.65 3.30 0.49
C CYS A 105 3.96 4.51 -0.39
N ASN A 106 5.02 4.47 -1.19
CA ASN A 106 5.26 5.49 -2.21
C ASN A 106 4.11 5.53 -3.24
N GLY A 107 3.57 4.37 -3.62
CA GLY A 107 2.38 4.29 -4.47
C GLY A 107 1.14 4.89 -3.80
N TYR A 108 0.96 4.64 -2.50
CA TYR A 108 -0.15 5.17 -1.70
C TYR A 108 -0.13 6.69 -1.65
N GLU A 109 0.99 7.31 -1.28
CA GLU A 109 1.13 8.78 -1.16
C GLU A 109 0.76 9.51 -2.45
N ASN A 110 1.07 8.91 -3.62
CA ASN A 110 0.72 9.46 -4.93
C ASN A 110 -0.77 9.34 -5.30
N VAL A 111 -1.58 8.60 -4.53
CA VAL A 111 -3.02 8.37 -4.79
C VAL A 111 -3.92 9.20 -3.85
N ILE A 112 -3.43 9.55 -2.66
CA ILE A 112 -4.16 10.34 -1.66
C ILE A 112 -3.92 11.86 -1.76
N HIS A 113 -3.00 12.30 -2.64
CA HIS A 113 -2.75 13.70 -3.00
C HIS A 113 -3.21 14.00 -4.42
#